data_AF-A0A6M2BS32-F1
#
_entry.id   AF-A0A6M2BS32-F1
#
_cell.length_a   1.000
_cell.length_b   1.000
_cell.length_c   1.000
_cell.angle_alpha   90.00
_cell.angle_beta   90.00
_cell.angle_gamma   90.00
#
_symmetry.space_group_name_H-M   'P 1'
#
loop_
_entity.id
_entity.type
_entity.pdbx_description
1 polymer ?
#
loop_
_entity_poly.entity_id
_entity_poly.type
_entity_poly.pdbx_seq_one_letter_code
_entity_poly.pdbx_strand_id
1 'polypeptide(L)'
;MRYLIALVVPLFVQFYALLLVFDASRGGGSFMGLLAIPVAAIAVPVLAISGFLGARGTLPLSRVALMSFAIALLPPIVLLVLRLLES
;
A
#
# COMPACT_ATOMS: atom_id res chain seq x y z
N MET A 1 -2.65 20.45 -4.84
CA MET A 1 -1.95 19.51 -5.76
C MET A 1 -0.96 18.59 -5.06
N ARG A 2 -0.04 19.10 -4.20
CA ARG A 2 0.95 18.24 -3.51
C ARG A 2 0.33 17.10 -2.68
N TYR A 3 -0.66 17.38 -1.82
CA TYR A 3 -1.37 16.34 -1.06
C TYR A 3 -2.10 15.32 -1.94
N LEU A 4 -2.59 15.74 -3.10
CA LEU A 4 -3.29 14.83 -4.01
C LEU A 4 -2.33 13.75 -4.54
N ILE A 5 -1.14 14.16 -4.97
CA ILE A 5 -0.11 13.28 -5.54
C ILE A 5 0.65 12.50 -4.46
N ALA A 6 0.90 13.13 -3.30
CA ALA A 6 1.70 12.54 -2.22
C ALA A 6 0.89 11.63 -1.27
N LEU A 7 -0.43 11.77 -1.20
CA LEU A 7 -1.24 11.10 -0.20
C LEU A 7 -2.50 10.47 -0.81
N VAL A 8 -3.35 11.27 -1.46
CA VAL A 8 -4.67 10.80 -1.91
C VAL A 8 -4.54 9.72 -2.98
N VAL A 9 -3.81 9.98 -4.06
CA VAL A 9 -3.62 9.01 -5.16
C VAL A 9 -2.93 7.73 -4.67
N PRO A 10 -1.80 7.80 -3.93
CA PRO A 10 -1.17 6.61 -3.35
C PRO A 10 -2.10 5.80 -2.45
N LEU A 11 -2.95 6.44 -1.63
CA LEU A 11 -3.90 5.74 -0.77
C LEU A 11 -4.95 4.97 -1.57
N PHE A 12 -5.51 5.58 -2.63
CA PHE A 12 -6.44 4.88 -3.52
C PHE A 12 -5.77 3.67 -4.19
N VAL A 13 -4.52 3.83 -4.64
CA VAL A 13 -3.74 2.74 -5.24
C VAL A 13 -3.47 1.63 -4.23
N GLN A 14 -3.09 1.96 -3.00
CA GLN A 14 -2.87 0.99 -1.94
C GLN A 14 -4.15 0.21 -1.61
N PHE A 15 -5.27 0.92 -1.49
CA PHE A 15 -6.57 0.30 -1.24
C PHE A 15 -6.97 -0.68 -2.35
N TYR A 16 -6.85 -0.26 -3.61
CA TYR A 16 -7.15 -1.14 -4.75
C TYR A 16 -6.24 -2.36 -4.80
N ALA A 17 -4.93 -2.18 -4.56
CA ALA A 17 -3.97 -3.29 -4.55
C ALA A 17 -4.25 -4.28 -3.40
N LEU A 18 -4.65 -3.81 -2.23
CA LEU A 18 -5.05 -4.68 -1.12
C LEU A 18 -6.34 -5.45 -1.45
N LEU A 19 -7.31 -4.86 -2.14
CA LEU A 19 -8.49 -5.59 -2.61
C LEU A 19 -8.12 -6.74 -3.56
N LEU A 20 -7.15 -6.53 -4.46
CA LEU A 20 -6.63 -7.59 -5.33
C LEU A 20 -5.96 -8.71 -4.52
N VAL A 21 -5.18 -8.36 -3.49
CA VAL A 21 -4.59 -9.36 -2.56
C VAL A 21 -5.69 -10.18 -1.90
N PHE A 22 -6.74 -9.53 -1.39
CA PHE A 22 -7.86 -10.22 -0.75
C PHE A 22 -8.57 -11.17 -1.72
N ASP A 23 -8.82 -10.73 -2.95
CA ASP A 23 -9.49 -11.55 -3.96
C ASP A 23 -8.62 -12.74 -4.39
N ALA A 24 -7.32 -12.52 -4.62
CA ALA A 24 -6.36 -13.59 -4.92
C ALA A 24 -6.18 -14.60 -3.75
N SER A 25 -6.56 -14.19 -2.54
CA SER A 25 -6.53 -15.02 -1.33
C SER A 25 -7.86 -15.70 -1.03
N ARG A 26 -8.93 -15.47 -1.83
CA ARG A 26 -10.22 -16.13 -1.66
C ARG A 26 -10.16 -17.57 -2.17
N GLY A 27 -9.84 -18.49 -1.26
CA GLY A 27 -9.91 -19.94 -1.47
C GLY A 27 -9.45 -20.69 -0.22
N GLY A 28 -10.40 -21.26 0.53
CA GLY A 28 -10.16 -22.31 1.53
C GLY A 28 -9.22 -21.99 2.70
N GLY A 29 -9.52 -20.99 3.54
CA GLY A 29 -8.77 -20.76 4.79
C GLY A 29 -7.35 -20.23 4.58
N SER A 30 -7.07 -19.59 3.44
CA SER A 30 -5.76 -19.05 3.09
C SER A 30 -5.23 -18.11 4.18
N PHE A 31 -4.12 -18.54 4.80
CA PHE A 31 -3.33 -17.76 5.74
C PHE A 31 -2.97 -16.36 5.20
N MET A 32 -2.83 -16.22 3.88
CA MET A 32 -2.56 -14.94 3.21
C MET A 32 -3.69 -13.91 3.35
N GLY A 33 -4.95 -14.33 3.30
CA GLY A 33 -6.08 -13.43 3.54
C GLY A 33 -6.10 -12.90 4.98
N LEU A 34 -5.68 -13.72 5.94
CA LEU A 34 -5.54 -13.33 7.34
C LEU A 34 -4.32 -12.42 7.57
N LEU A 35 -3.20 -12.66 6.89
CA LEU A 35 -2.01 -11.81 6.94
C LEU A 35 -2.21 -10.44 6.28
N ALA A 36 -3.06 -10.35 5.25
CA ALA A 36 -3.33 -9.09 4.57
C ALA A 36 -3.95 -8.02 5.48
N ILE A 37 -4.75 -8.42 6.48
CA ILE A 37 -5.41 -7.52 7.43
C ILE A 37 -4.41 -6.74 8.31
N PRO A 38 -3.53 -7.39 9.10
CA PRO A 38 -2.55 -6.67 9.92
C PRO A 38 -1.55 -5.89 9.06
N VAL A 39 -1.18 -6.39 7.88
CA VAL A 39 -0.31 -5.65 6.94
C VAL A 39 -1.00 -4.36 6.48
N ALA A 40 -2.28 -4.41 6.10
CA ALA A 40 -3.05 -3.23 5.75
C ALA A 40 -3.18 -2.25 6.92
N ALA A 41 -3.41 -2.76 8.14
CA ALA A 41 -3.53 -1.95 9.35
C ALA A 41 -2.26 -1.15 9.68
N ILE A 42 -1.08 -1.61 9.25
CA ILE A 42 0.19 -0.88 9.42
C ILE A 42 0.51 -0.02 8.20
N ALA A 43 0.35 -0.57 6.99
CA ALA A 43 0.78 0.07 5.76
C ALA A 43 -0.04 1.32 5.42
N VAL A 44 -1.34 1.33 5.74
CA VAL A 44 -2.23 2.49 5.48
C VAL A 44 -1.88 3.68 6.37
N PRO A 45 -1.74 3.55 7.71
CA PRO A 45 -1.25 4.64 8.55
C PRO A 45 0.14 5.13 8.18
N VAL A 46 1.07 4.22 7.84
CA VAL A 46 2.44 4.61 7.42
C VAL A 46 2.40 5.46 6.15
N LEU A 47 1.59 5.07 5.16
CA LEU A 47 1.39 5.88 3.96
C LEU A 47 0.74 7.23 4.29
N ALA A 48 -0.26 7.23 5.17
CA ALA A 48 -0.96 8.44 5.54
C ALA A 48 -0.04 9.46 6.22
N ILE A 49 0.76 9.01 7.18
CA ILE A 49 1.73 9.85 7.90
C ILE A 49 2.84 10.32 6.96
N SER A 50 3.45 9.40 6.21
CA SER A 50 4.56 9.72 5.31
C SER A 50 4.14 10.67 4.18
N GLY A 51 2.97 10.41 3.57
CA GLY A 51 2.39 11.26 2.53
C GLY A 51 2.00 12.64 3.05
N PHE A 52 1.46 12.73 4.27
CA PHE A 52 1.13 14.01 4.91
C PHE A 52 2.38 14.83 5.22
N LEU A 53 3.40 14.22 5.83
CA LEU A 53 4.66 14.88 6.14
C LEU A 53 5.40 15.31 4.87
N GLY A 54 5.46 14.45 3.86
CA GLY A 54 6.10 14.74 2.57
C GLY A 54 5.38 15.85 1.80
N ALA A 55 4.04 15.91 1.86
CA ALA A 55 3.27 16.98 1.25
C ALA A 55 3.51 18.34 1.92
N ARG A 56 3.74 18.37 3.24
CA ARG A 56 4.07 19.58 4.03
C ARG A 56 5.53 20.01 3.91
N GLY A 57 6.43 19.08 3.62
CA GLY A 57 7.86 19.36 3.49
C GLY A 57 8.23 20.15 2.24
N THR A 58 9.47 20.63 2.21
CA THR A 58 10.08 21.32 1.07
C THR A 58 10.70 20.37 0.04
N LEU A 59 10.66 19.05 0.30
CA LEU A 59 11.20 18.04 -0.60
C LEU A 59 10.58 18.12 -2.00
N PRO A 60 11.34 17.73 -3.05
CA PRO A 60 10.79 17.64 -4.41
C PRO A 60 9.57 16.73 -4.46
N LEU A 61 8.53 17.17 -5.17
CA LEU A 61 7.27 16.42 -5.27
C LEU A 61 7.46 15.02 -5.87
N SER A 62 8.40 14.87 -6.81
CA SER A 62 8.75 13.58 -7.43
C SER A 62 9.28 12.58 -6.40
N ARG A 63 10.13 13.04 -5.47
CA ARG A 63 10.69 12.19 -4.41
C ARG A 63 9.60 11.74 -3.43
N VAL A 64 8.74 12.67 -3.02
CA VAL A 64 7.61 12.38 -2.13
C VAL A 64 6.64 11.41 -2.80
N ALA A 65 6.29 11.64 -4.06
CA ALA A 65 5.43 10.75 -4.82
C ALA A 65 6.02 9.34 -4.88
N LEU A 66 7.29 9.21 -5.26
CA LEU A 66 7.96 7.91 -5.38
C LEU A 66 7.98 7.15 -4.06
N MET A 67 8.25 7.83 -2.94
CA MET A 67 8.19 7.21 -1.60
C MET A 67 6.77 6.77 -1.24
N SER A 68 5.77 7.61 -1.48
CA SER A 68 4.37 7.28 -1.20
C SER A 68 3.87 6.11 -2.06
N PHE A 69 4.21 6.08 -3.34
CA PHE A 69 3.86 4.95 -4.23
C PHE A 69 4.61 3.67 -3.84
N ALA A 70 5.87 3.77 -3.40
CA ALA A 70 6.60 2.62 -2.89
C ALA A 70 5.89 2.05 -1.64
N ILE A 71 5.51 2.88 -0.68
CA ILE A 71 4.77 2.43 0.52
C ILE A 71 3.39 1.87 0.14
N ALA A 72 2.73 2.46 -0.85
CA ALA A 72 1.43 2.00 -1.33
C ALA A 72 1.48 0.60 -1.97
N LEU A 73 2.51 0.31 -2.76
CA LEU A 73 2.58 -0.88 -3.60
C LEU A 73 3.43 -2.01 -3.02
N LEU A 74 4.48 -1.71 -2.26
CA LEU A 74 5.42 -2.71 -1.78
C LEU A 74 4.74 -3.76 -0.87
N PRO A 75 3.91 -3.38 0.12
CA PRO A 75 3.18 -4.36 0.94
C PRO A 75 2.25 -5.29 0.14
N PRO A 76 1.32 -4.81 -0.72
CA PRO A 76 0.47 -5.71 -1.49
C PRO A 76 1.24 -6.54 -2.53
N ILE A 77 2.30 -6.00 -3.14
CA ILE A 77 3.16 -6.79 -4.05
C ILE A 77 3.82 -7.95 -3.30
N VAL A 78 4.39 -7.69 -2.11
CA VAL A 78 5.00 -8.76 -1.29
C VAL A 78 3.97 -9.83 -0.96
N LEU A 79 2.76 -9.46 -0.56
CA LEU A 79 1.69 -10.41 -0.28
C LEU A 79 1.30 -11.24 -1.51
N LEU A 80 1.19 -10.62 -2.69
CA LEU A 80 0.91 -11.34 -3.93
C LEU A 80 2.04 -12.30 -4.33
N VAL A 81 3.30 -11.89 -4.19
CA VAL A 81 4.46 -12.75 -4.47
C VAL A 81 4.47 -13.94 -3.51
N LEU A 82 4.27 -13.71 -2.22
CA LEU A 82 4.21 -14.80 -1.25
C LEU A 82 3.05 -15.74 -1.54
N ARG A 83 1.88 -15.20 -1.92
CA ARG A 83 0.74 -16.02 -2.34
C ARG A 83 1.05 -16.89 -3.56
N LEU A 84 1.78 -16.36 -4.55
CA LEU A 84 2.22 -17.11 -5.73
C LEU A 84 3.23 -18.21 -5.38
N LEU A 85 4.06 -18.02 -4.35
CA LEU A 85 5.00 -19.04 -3.88
C LEU A 85 4.33 -20.15 -3.05
N GLU A 86 3.16 -19.89 -2.49
CA GLU A 86 2.35 -20.89 -1.77
C GLU A 86 1.53 -21.81 -2.69
N SER A 87 1.26 -21.39 -3.93
CA SER A 87 0.44 -22.12 -4.92
C SER A 87 1.28 -23.06 -5.79
#